data_AF-A0A7J7KVR6-F1
#
_entry.id   AF-A0A7J7KVR6-F1
#
_cell.length_a   1.000
_cell.length_b   1.000
_cell.length_c   1.000
_cell.angle_alpha   90.00
_cell.angle_beta   90.00
_cell.angle_gamma   90.00
#
_symmetry.space_group_name_H-M   'P 1'
#
loop_
_entity.id
_entity.type
_entity.pdbx_description
1 polymer ?
#
loop_
_entity_poly.entity_id
_entity_poly.type
_entity_poly.pdbx_seq_one_letter_code
_entity_poly.pdbx_strand_id
1 'polypeptide(L)'
;MVIVLAEGVGQEHVAERMDVVDVKDALGNKLLQDVGLWISQEIKDHFTKNQKMAINIKYIDTTYMVRAIPSNASNNIYCTLLAQSVAHRAMAGYTGFTVGPVNSRHVYIPISRVTETQKTINLTDRMWARLLASTNQPSFLHVNEVMKDQVDREIIEIINYSRPISL
;
A
#
# COMPACT_ATOMS: atom_id res chain seq x y z
N MET A 1 -0.52 -15.39 -12.10
CA MET A 1 -0.94 -14.36 -11.11
C MET A 1 0.29 -13.58 -10.69
N VAL A 2 0.21 -12.26 -10.65
CA VAL A 2 1.28 -11.38 -10.14
C VAL A 2 0.69 -10.62 -8.96
N ILE A 3 1.39 -10.61 -7.84
CA ILE A 3 0.99 -9.87 -6.63
C ILE A 3 2.07 -8.82 -6.40
N VAL A 4 1.64 -7.57 -6.23
CA VAL A 4 2.52 -6.45 -5.86
C VAL A 4 2.17 -6.04 -4.44
N LEU A 5 3.18 -5.92 -3.58
CA LEU A 5 3.02 -5.62 -2.16
C LEU A 5 3.87 -4.41 -1.82
N ALA A 6 3.28 -3.49 -1.05
CA ALA A 6 4.04 -2.42 -0.42
C ALA A 6 4.72 -2.95 0.85
N GLU A 7 5.92 -2.46 1.17
CA GLU A 7 6.69 -2.89 2.34
C GLU A 7 5.92 -2.75 3.66
N GLY A 8 5.06 -1.73 3.77
CA GLY A 8 4.27 -1.44 4.96
C GLY A 8 2.95 -2.19 5.08
N VAL A 9 2.58 -3.08 4.14
CA VAL A 9 1.26 -3.72 4.15
C VAL A 9 1.18 -4.82 5.20
N GLY A 10 0.08 -4.94 5.96
CA GLY A 10 -0.17 -6.09 6.85
C GLY A 10 0.82 -6.29 7.99
N GLN A 11 1.55 -5.24 8.39
CA GLN A 11 2.55 -5.30 9.46
C GLN A 11 1.95 -5.71 10.81
N GLU A 12 0.68 -5.38 11.04
CA GLU A 12 -0.13 -5.82 12.17
C GLU A 12 -0.32 -7.34 12.21
N HIS A 13 -0.61 -7.97 11.06
CA HIS A 13 -0.85 -9.42 10.98
C HIS A 13 0.45 -10.22 11.09
N VAL A 14 1.55 -9.66 10.59
CA VAL A 14 2.87 -10.27 10.74
C VAL A 14 3.32 -10.21 12.19
N ALA A 15 3.14 -9.06 12.86
CA ALA A 15 3.50 -8.88 14.26
C ALA A 15 2.74 -9.82 15.20
N GLU A 16 1.42 -9.99 14.98
CA GLU A 16 0.57 -10.86 15.81
C GLU A 16 0.95 -12.34 15.71
N ARG A 17 1.41 -12.81 14.55
CA ARG A 17 1.79 -14.21 14.34
C ARG A 17 3.22 -14.55 14.76
N MET A 18 4.14 -13.58 14.72
CA MET A 18 5.56 -13.85 14.96
C MET A 18 6.01 -13.47 16.37
N ASP A 19 5.12 -12.93 17.23
CA ASP A 19 5.40 -12.52 18.62
C ASP A 19 6.67 -11.65 18.75
N VAL A 20 6.90 -10.82 17.73
CA VAL A 20 8.13 -10.03 17.62
C VAL A 20 7.93 -8.68 18.27
N VAL A 21 8.83 -8.39 19.21
CA VAL A 21 8.98 -7.11 19.89
C VAL A 21 9.06 -5.97 18.86
N ASP A 22 8.47 -4.81 19.19
CA ASP A 22 8.55 -3.57 18.40
C ASP A 22 10.01 -3.06 18.35
N VAL A 23 10.83 -3.71 17.51
CA VAL A 23 12.24 -3.37 17.32
C VAL A 23 12.28 -2.03 16.60
N LYS A 24 12.95 -1.06 17.24
CA LYS A 24 13.18 0.27 16.66
C LYS A 24 14.60 0.36 16.14
N ASP A 25 14.78 1.08 15.05
CA ASP A 25 16.11 1.43 14.55
C ASP A 25 16.79 2.46 15.47
N ALA A 26 18.07 2.76 15.20
CA ALA A 26 18.83 3.76 15.95
C ALA A 26 18.26 5.18 15.85
N LEU A 27 17.32 5.42 14.93
CA LEU A 27 16.64 6.69 14.70
C LEU A 27 15.23 6.72 15.31
N GLY A 28 14.80 5.64 15.98
CA GLY A 28 13.49 5.51 16.61
C GLY A 28 12.34 5.12 15.68
N ASN A 29 12.61 4.82 14.40
CA ASN A 29 11.61 4.31 13.47
C ASN A 29 11.31 2.84 13.77
N LYS A 30 10.04 2.45 13.61
CA LYS A 30 9.63 1.06 13.69
C LYS A 30 10.27 0.25 12.56
N LEU A 31 11.00 -0.81 12.92
CA LEU A 31 11.57 -1.71 11.94
C LEU A 31 10.46 -2.58 11.35
N LEU A 32 10.26 -2.44 10.03
CA LEU A 32 9.26 -3.21 9.30
C LEU A 32 9.76 -4.64 9.08
N GLN A 33 8.84 -5.60 9.22
CA GLN A 33 9.12 -6.99 8.90
C GLN A 33 8.97 -7.26 7.41
N ASP A 34 9.65 -8.29 6.89
CA ASP A 34 9.49 -8.72 5.50
C ASP A 34 8.17 -9.47 5.31
N VAL A 35 7.14 -8.71 4.96
CA VAL A 35 5.80 -9.21 4.63
C VAL A 35 5.81 -10.06 3.36
N GLY A 36 6.74 -9.81 2.44
CA GLY A 36 6.84 -10.50 1.16
C GLY A 36 7.24 -11.97 1.31
N LEU A 37 8.18 -12.25 2.21
CA LEU A 37 8.52 -13.62 2.59
C LEU A 37 7.38 -14.29 3.37
N TRP A 38 6.78 -13.57 4.32
CA TRP A 38 5.68 -14.09 5.14
C TRP A 38 4.49 -14.55 4.28
N ILE A 39 3.99 -13.70 3.38
CA ILE A 39 2.84 -14.03 2.53
C ILE A 39 3.17 -15.14 1.53
N SER A 40 4.42 -15.19 1.05
CA SER A 40 4.88 -16.27 0.17
C SER A 40 4.80 -17.63 0.86
N GLN A 41 5.12 -17.68 2.15
CA GLN A 41 5.01 -18.89 2.96
C GLN A 41 3.54 -19.23 3.24
N GLU A 42 2.71 -18.27 3.64
CA GLU A 42 1.29 -18.50 3.91
C GLU A 42 0.54 -19.03 2.68
N ILE A 43 0.84 -18.50 1.49
CA ILE A 43 0.25 -19.00 0.25
C ILE A 43 0.69 -20.46 0.02
N LYS A 44 1.98 -20.79 0.13
CA LYS A 44 2.45 -22.18 0.00
C LYS A 44 1.77 -23.12 0.97
N ASP A 45 1.67 -22.71 2.23
CA ASP A 45 1.05 -23.50 3.29
C ASP A 45 -0.44 -23.74 3.00
N HIS A 46 -1.19 -22.71 2.59
CA HIS A 46 -2.60 -22.82 2.25
C HIS A 46 -2.86 -23.83 1.12
N PHE A 47 -2.11 -23.72 0.01
CA PHE A 47 -2.32 -24.60 -1.15
C PHE A 47 -1.82 -26.04 -0.89
N THR A 48 -0.79 -26.21 -0.07
CA THR A 48 -0.29 -27.53 0.32
C THR A 48 -1.25 -28.25 1.26
N LYS A 49 -1.74 -27.55 2.30
CA LYS A 49 -2.60 -28.13 3.36
C LYS A 49 -4.04 -28.33 2.89
N ASN A 50 -4.63 -27.32 2.23
CA ASN A 50 -6.07 -27.33 1.95
C ASN A 50 -6.42 -27.89 0.57
N GLN A 51 -5.57 -27.64 -0.44
CA GLN A 51 -5.87 -27.99 -1.83
C GLN A 51 -4.99 -29.11 -2.40
N LYS A 52 -3.99 -29.58 -1.63
CA LYS A 52 -3.00 -30.61 -2.02
C LYS A 52 -2.40 -30.36 -3.41
N MET A 53 -2.18 -29.10 -3.76
CA MET A 53 -1.67 -28.68 -5.06
C MET A 53 -0.25 -28.14 -4.93
N ALA A 54 0.65 -28.61 -5.79
CA ALA A 54 1.99 -28.05 -5.87
C ALA A 54 1.96 -26.71 -6.62
N ILE A 55 2.44 -25.64 -5.98
CA ILE A 55 2.51 -24.30 -6.57
C ILE A 55 3.96 -23.82 -6.65
N ASN A 56 4.30 -23.10 -7.72
CA ASN A 56 5.59 -22.44 -7.88
C ASN A 56 5.43 -20.94 -7.60
N ILE A 57 6.05 -20.46 -6.52
CA ILE A 57 6.08 -19.04 -6.17
C ILE A 57 7.52 -18.53 -6.28
N LYS A 58 7.70 -17.44 -7.01
CA LYS A 58 8.95 -16.69 -7.08
C LYS A 58 8.76 -15.35 -6.38
N TYR A 59 9.50 -15.15 -5.30
CA TYR A 59 9.58 -13.87 -4.61
C TYR A 59 10.69 -13.03 -5.24
N ILE A 60 10.40 -11.75 -5.51
CA ILE A 60 11.35 -10.80 -6.09
C ILE A 60 11.31 -9.54 -5.23
N ASP A 61 12.35 -9.31 -4.45
CA ASP A 61 12.55 -8.03 -3.76
C ASP A 61 13.25 -7.05 -4.70
N THR A 62 12.58 -5.94 -5.01
CA THR A 62 13.10 -4.90 -5.90
C THR A 62 13.65 -3.69 -5.15
N THR A 63 13.69 -3.71 -3.81
CA THR A 63 14.06 -2.56 -2.97
C THR A 63 15.38 -1.93 -3.39
N TYR A 64 16.45 -2.74 -3.53
CA TYR A 64 17.74 -2.23 -4.00
C TYR A 64 17.73 -1.92 -5.49
N MET A 65 16.99 -2.69 -6.29
CA MET A 65 16.91 -2.47 -7.75
C MET A 65 16.29 -1.11 -8.08
N VAL A 66 15.32 -0.63 -7.30
CA VAL A 66 14.68 0.65 -7.56
C VAL A 66 15.40 1.83 -6.91
N ARG A 67 16.14 1.60 -5.80
CA ARG A 67 16.83 2.68 -5.06
C ARG A 67 18.27 2.91 -5.49
N ALA A 68 18.96 1.91 -6.05
CA ALA A 68 20.38 1.99 -6.40
C ALA A 68 20.64 2.26 -7.90
N ILE A 69 19.59 2.33 -8.72
CA ILE A 69 19.74 2.63 -10.15
C ILE A 69 20.05 4.10 -10.40
N PRO A 70 20.81 4.42 -11.46
CA PRO A 70 21.05 5.80 -11.85
C PRO A 70 19.74 6.49 -12.21
N SER A 71 19.67 7.79 -11.90
CA SER A 71 18.49 8.61 -12.16
C SER A 71 18.25 8.78 -13.67
N ASN A 72 16.97 8.73 -14.06
CA ASN A 72 16.56 9.05 -15.42
C ASN A 72 16.70 10.56 -15.73
N ALA A 73 16.66 10.93 -17.01
CA ALA A 73 16.85 12.32 -17.45
C ALA A 73 15.84 13.29 -16.79
N SER A 74 14.57 12.89 -16.67
CA SER A 74 13.53 13.70 -16.04
C SER A 74 13.81 13.95 -14.56
N ASN A 75 14.28 12.93 -13.83
CA ASN A 75 14.66 13.04 -12.44
C ASN A 75 15.90 13.91 -12.27
N ASN A 76 16.88 13.81 -13.18
CA ASN A 76 18.06 14.67 -13.16
C ASN A 76 17.67 16.14 -13.30
N ILE A 77 16.83 16.48 -14.31
CA ILE A 77 16.34 17.85 -14.50
C ILE A 77 15.59 18.33 -13.25
N TYR A 78 14.71 17.49 -12.71
CA TYR A 78 13.94 17.82 -11.52
C TYR A 78 14.82 18.09 -10.29
N CYS A 79 15.79 17.21 -10.00
CA CYS A 79 16.74 17.38 -8.91
C CYS A 79 17.59 18.65 -9.09
N THR A 80 18.04 18.95 -10.32
CA THR A 80 18.77 20.19 -10.60
C THR A 80 17.93 21.43 -10.32
N LEU A 81 16.66 21.45 -10.75
CA LEU A 81 15.74 22.57 -10.49
C LEU A 81 15.48 22.78 -9.00
N LEU A 82 15.27 21.70 -8.25
CA LEU A 82 15.11 21.76 -6.80
C LEU A 82 16.38 22.31 -6.14
N ALA A 83 17.55 21.77 -6.49
CA ALA A 83 18.83 22.18 -5.90
C ALA A 83 19.14 23.66 -6.16
N GLN A 84 18.97 24.14 -7.40
CA GLN A 84 19.16 25.55 -7.75
C GLN A 84 18.19 26.46 -7.00
N SER A 85 16.93 26.05 -6.86
CA SER A 85 15.90 26.81 -6.13
C SER A 85 16.22 26.94 -4.65
N VAL A 86 16.71 25.87 -4.01
CA VAL A 86 17.16 25.90 -2.60
C VAL A 86 18.37 26.79 -2.46
N ALA A 87 19.39 26.61 -3.31
CA ALA A 87 20.63 27.37 -3.23
C ALA A 87 20.38 28.88 -3.34
N HIS A 88 19.55 29.30 -4.30
CA HIS A 88 19.19 30.72 -4.47
C HIS A 88 18.50 31.29 -3.22
N ARG A 89 17.56 30.56 -2.62
CA ARG A 89 16.85 31.05 -1.42
C ARG A 89 17.68 31.00 -0.15
N ALA A 90 18.51 29.97 0.00
CA ALA A 90 19.49 29.91 1.08
C ALA A 90 20.45 31.11 1.02
N MET A 91 20.93 31.48 -0.18
CA MET A 91 21.75 32.68 -0.38
C MET A 91 21.00 33.99 -0.10
N ALA A 92 19.68 34.01 -0.28
CA ALA A 92 18.84 35.14 0.10
C ALA A 92 18.48 35.18 1.61
N GLY A 93 19.05 34.27 2.43
CA GLY A 93 18.87 34.24 3.88
C GLY A 93 17.64 33.47 4.38
N TYR A 94 16.94 32.74 3.50
CA TYR A 94 15.78 31.93 3.90
C TYR A 94 16.25 30.64 4.58
N THR A 95 15.54 30.20 5.63
CA THR A 95 15.82 28.97 6.38
C THR A 95 14.53 28.23 6.72
N GLY A 96 14.61 26.96 7.15
CA GLY A 96 13.45 26.19 7.61
C GLY A 96 12.41 25.84 6.54
N PHE A 97 12.80 25.81 5.26
CA PHE A 97 11.93 25.50 4.13
C PHE A 97 12.47 24.32 3.31
N THR A 98 11.57 23.69 2.56
CA THR A 98 11.90 22.76 1.47
C THR A 98 11.32 23.27 0.16
N VAL A 99 11.75 22.69 -0.96
CA VAL A 99 11.24 22.99 -2.30
C VAL A 99 10.48 21.81 -2.85
N GLY A 100 9.38 22.08 -3.55
CA GLY A 100 8.62 21.02 -4.20
C GLY A 100 7.63 21.56 -5.22
N PRO A 101 7.14 20.71 -6.12
CA PRO A 101 6.09 21.03 -7.05
C PRO A 101 4.74 21.01 -6.34
N VAL A 102 3.99 22.09 -6.45
CA VAL A 102 2.58 22.20 -6.05
C VAL A 102 1.81 22.72 -7.26
N ASN A 103 0.84 21.94 -7.75
CA ASN A 103 0.05 22.27 -8.94
C ASN A 103 0.92 22.71 -10.14
N SER A 104 1.92 21.90 -10.48
CA SER A 104 2.87 22.13 -11.59
C SER A 104 3.74 23.39 -11.46
N ARG A 105 3.87 23.96 -10.25
CA ARG A 105 4.77 25.09 -9.97
C ARG A 105 5.73 24.74 -8.84
N HIS A 106 7.00 25.15 -8.97
CA HIS A 106 7.97 25.00 -7.90
C HIS A 106 7.76 26.09 -6.84
N VAL A 107 7.51 25.65 -5.61
CA VAL A 107 7.22 26.54 -4.47
C VAL A 107 8.11 26.20 -3.28
N TYR A 108 8.29 27.18 -2.41
CA TYR A 108 8.95 27.02 -1.11
C TYR A 108 7.90 26.69 -0.06
N ILE A 109 8.12 25.60 0.66
CA ILE A 109 7.16 25.07 1.63
C ILE A 109 7.86 25.03 3.00
N PRO A 110 7.32 25.70 4.03
CA PRO A 110 7.87 25.59 5.38
C PRO A 110 7.89 24.14 5.85
N ILE A 111 9.00 23.70 6.45
CA ILE A 111 9.16 22.31 6.91
C ILE A 111 8.07 21.93 7.93
N SER A 112 7.68 22.85 8.80
CA SER A 112 6.59 22.67 9.77
C SER A 112 5.29 22.22 9.10
N ARG A 113 4.95 22.79 7.94
CA ARG A 113 3.74 22.44 7.17
C ARG A 113 3.87 21.11 6.44
N VAL A 114 5.07 20.73 6.02
CA VAL A 114 5.30 19.44 5.35
C VAL A 114 5.17 18.28 6.33
N THR A 115 5.59 18.47 7.57
CA THR A 115 5.53 17.43 8.61
C THR A 115 4.15 17.26 9.24
N GLU A 116 3.24 18.21 9.06
CA GLU A 116 1.89 18.16 9.64
C GLU A 116 1.01 17.05 9.04
N THR A 117 1.17 16.73 7.76
CA THR A 117 0.26 15.80 7.08
C THR A 117 1.01 14.95 6.06
N GLN A 118 0.65 13.67 6.01
CA GLN A 118 1.18 12.73 5.02
C GLN A 118 0.17 12.53 3.89
N LYS A 119 0.67 12.41 2.65
CA LYS A 119 -0.17 12.12 1.49
C LYS A 119 -0.54 10.64 1.48
N THR A 120 -1.80 10.34 1.76
CA THR A 120 -2.36 8.98 1.66
C THR A 120 -3.10 8.79 0.34
N ILE A 121 -3.24 7.53 -0.08
CA ILE A 121 -4.04 7.20 -1.27
C ILE A 121 -5.52 7.32 -0.89
N ASN A 122 -6.27 8.12 -1.63
CA ASN A 122 -7.71 8.15 -1.49
C ASN A 122 -8.34 7.01 -2.31
N LEU A 123 -9.06 6.10 -1.62
CA LEU A 123 -9.71 4.94 -2.22
C LEU A 123 -10.89 5.31 -3.15
N THR A 124 -11.41 6.54 -3.09
CA THR A 124 -12.48 7.01 -3.98
C THR A 124 -11.96 7.78 -5.19
N ASP A 125 -10.65 8.05 -5.25
CA ASP A 125 -10.06 8.86 -6.31
C ASP A 125 -9.88 8.06 -7.62
N ARG A 126 -9.80 8.81 -8.73
CA ARG A 126 -9.62 8.29 -10.08
C ARG A 126 -8.40 7.37 -10.20
N MET A 127 -7.32 7.67 -9.47
CA MET A 127 -6.12 6.84 -9.49
C MET A 127 -6.39 5.42 -8.97
N TRP A 128 -7.13 5.31 -7.85
CA TRP A 128 -7.50 4.03 -7.26
C TRP A 128 -8.52 3.29 -8.13
N ALA A 129 -9.52 3.99 -8.66
CA ALA A 129 -10.49 3.41 -9.59
C ALA A 129 -9.80 2.83 -10.84
N ARG A 130 -8.76 3.50 -11.36
CA ARG A 130 -7.96 3.00 -12.49
C ARG A 130 -7.18 1.74 -12.14
N LEU A 131 -6.63 1.67 -10.92
CA LEU A 131 -5.97 0.46 -10.43
C LEU A 131 -6.95 -0.71 -10.44
N LEU A 132 -8.10 -0.58 -9.79
CA LEU A 132 -9.14 -1.62 -9.71
C LEU A 132 -9.61 -2.08 -11.09
N ALA A 133 -9.86 -1.14 -12.02
CA ALA A 133 -10.27 -1.47 -13.37
C ALA A 133 -9.18 -2.23 -14.15
N SER A 134 -7.91 -1.95 -13.88
CA SER A 134 -6.78 -2.62 -14.56
C SER A 134 -6.44 -3.99 -13.98
N THR A 135 -6.58 -4.16 -12.66
CA THR A 135 -6.26 -5.42 -11.96
C THR A 135 -7.46 -6.35 -11.83
N ASN A 136 -8.66 -5.84 -12.11
CA ASN A 136 -9.94 -6.51 -11.88
C ASN A 136 -10.09 -7.03 -10.44
N GLN A 137 -9.45 -6.36 -9.48
CA GLN A 137 -9.56 -6.67 -8.06
C GLN A 137 -10.93 -6.19 -7.52
N PRO A 138 -11.52 -6.93 -6.57
CA PRO A 138 -12.76 -6.49 -5.94
C PRO A 138 -12.55 -5.17 -5.19
N SER A 139 -13.57 -4.31 -5.18
CA SER A 139 -13.57 -3.11 -4.36
C SER A 139 -13.72 -3.49 -2.88
N PHE A 140 -12.76 -3.08 -2.06
CA PHE A 140 -12.78 -3.32 -0.61
C PHE A 140 -13.68 -2.35 0.17
N LEU A 141 -14.36 -1.42 -0.51
CA LEU A 141 -15.25 -0.44 0.13
C LEU A 141 -16.56 -1.05 0.64
N HIS A 142 -16.96 -2.22 0.13
CA HIS A 142 -18.23 -2.89 0.44
C HIS A 142 -18.07 -4.31 1.04
N VAL A 143 -16.96 -4.61 1.72
CA VAL A 143 -16.81 -5.96 2.32
C VAL A 143 -17.94 -6.27 3.31
N ASN A 144 -18.39 -5.27 4.08
CA ASN A 144 -19.48 -5.45 5.05
C ASN A 144 -20.87 -5.58 4.41
N GLU A 145 -21.11 -5.00 3.24
CA GLU A 145 -22.43 -5.08 2.58
C GLU A 145 -22.54 -6.32 1.69
N VAL A 146 -21.47 -6.72 0.99
CA VAL A 146 -21.49 -7.93 0.17
C VAL A 146 -21.62 -9.19 1.02
N MET A 147 -20.95 -9.25 2.18
CA MET A 147 -21.14 -10.37 3.12
C MET A 147 -22.56 -10.38 3.71
N LYS A 148 -23.14 -9.21 3.98
CA LYS A 148 -24.50 -9.09 4.52
C LYS A 148 -25.55 -9.50 3.48
N ASP A 149 -25.41 -9.05 2.23
CA ASP A 149 -26.29 -9.44 1.12
C ASP A 149 -26.20 -10.94 0.78
N GLN A 150 -25.04 -11.56 1.00
CA GLN A 150 -24.87 -12.99 0.77
C GLN A 150 -25.50 -13.83 1.89
N VAL A 151 -25.32 -13.41 3.15
CA VAL A 151 -25.98 -14.01 4.32
C VAL A 151 -27.50 -13.81 4.27
N ASP A 152 -27.96 -12.61 3.90
CA ASP A 152 -29.40 -12.31 3.78
C ASP A 152 -30.05 -13.13 2.65
N ARG A 153 -29.34 -13.38 1.54
CA ARG A 153 -29.81 -14.29 0.48
C ARG A 153 -29.91 -15.73 0.94
N GLU A 154 -28.92 -16.25 1.66
CA GLU A 154 -28.95 -17.61 2.21
C GLU A 154 -30.09 -17.78 3.23
N ILE A 155 -30.34 -16.77 4.08
CA ILE A 155 -31.46 -16.77 5.04
C ILE A 155 -32.81 -16.77 4.32
N ILE A 156 -32.96 -15.97 3.26
CA ILE A 156 -34.21 -15.92 2.46
C ILE A 156 -34.48 -17.25 1.76
N GLU A 157 -33.46 -17.94 1.23
CA GLU A 157 -33.62 -19.27 0.64
C GLU A 157 -34.05 -20.33 1.68
N ILE A 158 -33.47 -20.31 2.88
CA ILE A 158 -33.85 -21.22 3.98
C ILE A 158 -35.30 -20.97 4.43
N ILE A 159 -35.72 -19.70 4.53
CA ILE A 159 -37.10 -19.34 4.89
C ILE A 159 -38.09 -19.81 3.81
N ASN A 160 -37.74 -19.69 2.54
CA ASN A 160 -38.60 -20.15 1.43
C ASN A 160 -38.69 -21.68 1.36
N TYR A 161 -37.64 -22.41 1.72
CA TYR A 161 -37.65 -23.88 1.79
C TYR A 161 -38.38 -24.42 3.04
N SER A 162 -38.51 -23.60 4.09
CA SER A 162 -39.11 -23.97 5.38
C SER A 162 -40.59 -23.58 5.51
N ARG A 163 -41.17 -22.85 4.53
CA ARG A 163 -42.62 -22.60 4.50
C ARG A 163 -43.33 -23.86 3.97
N PRO A 164 -44.16 -24.54 4.79
CA PRO A 164 -44.98 -25.61 4.27
C PRO A 164 -45.97 -25.01 3.27
N ILE A 165 -46.05 -25.62 2.09
CA ILE A 165 -47.05 -25.31 1.07
C ILE A 165 -48.42 -25.62 1.68
N SER A 166 -49.11 -24.59 2.16
CA SER A 166 -50.50 -24.68 2.57
C SER A 166 -51.37 -24.73 1.31
N LEU A 167 -51.98 -25.90 1.06
CA LEU A 167 -53.15 -26.08 0.20
C LEU A 167 -54.33 -25.23 0.70
#